data_AF-A0A0B5D0X1-F1
#
_entry.id   AF-A0A0B5D0X1-F1
#
_cell.length_a   1.000
_cell.length_b   1.000
_cell.length_c   1.000
_cell.angle_alpha   90.00
_cell.angle_beta   90.00
_cell.angle_gamma   90.00
#
_symmetry.space_group_name_H-M   'P 1'
#
loop_
_entity.id
_entity.type
_entity.pdbx_description
1 polymer ?
#
loop_
_entity_poly.entity_id
_entity_poly.type
_entity_poly.pdbx_seq_one_letter_code
_entity_poly.pdbx_strand_id
1 'polypeptide(L)' 'MAREPKTYEFNLGRVLVAAAIFTAILAWQADLSWNWWAPAFFIISAVFALMHAFYNWANLKLNEMGHRAREVEDQL' A
#
# COMPACT_ATOMS: atom_id res chain seq x y z
N MET A 1 -14.46 18.07 -16.78
CA MET A 1 -14.65 16.60 -16.68
C MET A 1 -14.33 16.21 -15.25
N ALA A 2 -15.34 15.94 -14.43
CA ALA A 2 -15.11 15.44 -13.07
C ALA A 2 -14.34 14.11 -13.20
N ARG A 3 -13.10 14.05 -12.70
CA ARG A 3 -12.35 12.80 -12.65
C ARG A 3 -13.10 11.88 -11.68
N GLU A 4 -13.45 10.69 -12.12
CA GLU A 4 -14.05 9.68 -11.25
C GLU A 4 -13.19 9.51 -9.98
N PRO A 5 -13.82 9.31 -8.80
CA PRO A 5 -13.08 9.12 -7.56
C PRO A 5 -12.17 7.90 -7.73
N LYS A 6 -10.85 8.09 -7.53
CA LYS A 6 -9.90 6.98 -7.52
C LYS A 6 -10.32 5.97 -6.45
N THR A 7 -10.61 4.75 -6.86
CA THR A 7 -10.83 3.63 -5.94
C THR A 7 -9.48 3.13 -5.41
N TYR A 8 -9.25 3.36 -4.12
CA TYR A 8 -8.06 2.87 -3.43
C TYR A 8 -8.38 1.52 -2.76
N GLU A 9 -8.28 0.44 -3.54
CA GLU A 9 -8.59 -0.90 -3.05
C GLU A 9 -7.36 -1.65 -2.53
N PHE A 10 -7.58 -2.43 -1.47
CA PHE A 10 -6.55 -3.31 -0.93
C PHE A 10 -6.43 -4.54 -1.84
N ASN A 11 -5.22 -4.80 -2.35
CA ASN A 11 -4.97 -5.97 -3.19
C ASN A 11 -3.89 -6.84 -2.55
N LEU A 12 -4.34 -7.91 -1.87
CA LEU A 12 -3.45 -8.85 -1.18
C LEU A 12 -2.46 -9.52 -2.15
N GLY A 13 -2.90 -9.87 -3.35
CA GLY A 13 -2.03 -10.50 -4.35
C GLY A 13 -0.85 -9.61 -4.74
N ARG A 14 -1.09 -8.31 -4.95
CA ARG A 14 -0.01 -7.33 -5.23
C ARG A 14 0.94 -7.19 -4.06
N VAL A 15 0.43 -7.17 -2.83
CA VAL A 15 1.25 -7.12 -1.61
C VAL A 15 2.17 -8.34 -1.53
N LEU A 16 1.62 -9.54 -1.71
CA LEU A 16 2.39 -10.79 -1.61
C LEU A 16 3.45 -10.90 -2.72
N VAL A 17 3.12 -10.53 -3.96
CA VAL A 17 4.09 -10.54 -5.07
C VAL A 17 5.22 -9.54 -4.82
N ALA A 18 4.88 -8.32 -4.41
CA ALA A 18 5.88 -7.30 -4.10
C ALA A 18 6.78 -7.72 -2.92
N ALA A 19 6.18 -8.29 -1.86
CA ALA A 19 6.91 -8.80 -0.72
C ALA A 19 7.83 -9.97 -1.11
N ALA A 20 7.40 -10.88 -1.98
CA ALA A 20 8.21 -12.02 -2.43
C ALA A 20 9.44 -11.54 -3.21
N ILE A 21 9.24 -10.62 -4.16
CA ILE A 21 10.34 -10.03 -4.95
C ILE A 21 11.30 -9.27 -4.03
N PHE A 22 10.78 -8.41 -3.15
CA PHE A 22 11.60 -7.65 -2.22
C PHE A 22 12.39 -8.57 -1.28
N THR A 23 11.77 -9.62 -0.75
CA THR A 23 12.44 -10.59 0.14
C THR A 23 13.55 -11.34 -0.59
N ALA A 24 13.34 -11.74 -1.84
CA ALA A 24 14.38 -12.39 -2.65
C ALA A 24 15.58 -11.46 -2.91
N ILE A 25 15.33 -10.20 -3.24
CA ILE A 25 16.38 -9.19 -3.41
C ILE A 25 17.13 -8.95 -2.10
N LEU A 26 16.40 -8.76 -0.99
CA LEU A 26 16.98 -8.55 0.33
C LEU A 26 17.86 -9.74 0.74
N ALA A 27 17.38 -10.97 0.53
CA ALA A 27 18.14 -12.16 0.86
C ALA A 27 19.43 -12.25 0.03
N TRP A 28 19.38 -11.92 -1.26
CA TRP A 28 20.55 -11.89 -2.12
C TRP A 28 21.56 -10.80 -1.71
N GLN A 29 21.08 -9.60 -1.40
CA GLN A 29 21.94 -8.46 -1.04
C GLN A 29 22.56 -8.59 0.35
N ALA A 30 21.86 -9.23 1.29
CA ALA A 30 22.31 -9.41 2.67
C ALA A 30 23.05 -10.75 2.90
N ASP A 31 23.29 -11.54 1.86
CA ASP A 31 23.80 -12.92 1.94
C ASP A 31 23.03 -13.75 2.99
N LEU A 32 21.71 -13.55 3.03
CA LEU A 32 20.84 -14.19 4.01
C LEU A 32 20.64 -15.65 3.63
N SER A 33 20.89 -16.54 4.59
CA SER A 33 20.62 -17.98 4.41
C SER A 33 19.19 -18.21 3.93
N TRP A 34 19.03 -19.09 2.95
CA TRP A 34 17.74 -19.41 2.34
C TRP A 34 16.69 -19.90 3.35
N ASN A 35 17.11 -20.50 4.47
CA ASN A 35 16.23 -20.91 5.56
C ASN A 35 15.50 -19.73 6.23
N TRP A 36 16.09 -18.54 6.17
CA TRP A 36 15.48 -17.30 6.69
C TRP A 36 14.59 -16.60 5.67
N TRP A 37 14.53 -17.07 4.42
CA TRP A 37 13.72 -16.43 3.39
C TRP A 37 12.23 -16.46 3.75
N ALA A 38 11.69 -17.62 4.14
CA ALA A 38 10.28 -17.77 4.49
C ALA A 38 9.84 -16.91 5.70
N PRO A 39 10.53 -16.93 6.85
CA PRO A 39 10.17 -16.06 7.97
C PRO A 39 10.31 -14.57 7.62
N ALA A 40 11.36 -14.18 6.87
CA ALA A 40 11.51 -12.81 6.40
C ALA A 40 10.35 -12.40 5.48
N PHE A 41 9.93 -13.29 4.56
CA PHE A 41 8.82 -13.06 3.65
C PHE A 41 7.51 -12.76 4.38
N PHE A 42 7.18 -13.53 5.43
CA PHE A 42 5.95 -13.28 6.20
C PHE A 42 5.99 -11.93 6.94
N ILE A 43 7.14 -11.59 7.54
CA ILE A 43 7.32 -10.29 8.22
C ILE A 43 7.18 -9.14 7.22
N ILE A 44 7.89 -9.23 6.09
CA ILE A 44 7.86 -8.21 5.03
C ILE A 44 6.45 -8.08 4.44
N SER A 45 5.75 -9.19 4.22
CA SER A 45 4.36 -9.19 3.73
C SER A 45 3.43 -8.47 4.69
N ALA A 46 3.58 -8.68 6.01
CA ALA A 46 2.80 -7.96 7.01
C ALA A 46 3.07 -6.45 6.99
N VAL A 47 4.35 -6.05 6.88
CA VAL A 47 4.73 -4.63 6.75
C VAL A 47 4.12 -4.00 5.49
N PHE A 48 4.24 -4.67 4.34
CA PHE A 48 3.69 -4.18 3.08
C PHE A 48 2.17 -4.09 3.12
N ALA A 49 1.50 -5.08 3.72
CA ALA A 49 0.05 -5.06 3.91
C ALA A 49 -0.38 -3.86 4.77
N LEU A 50 0.29 -3.62 5.89
CA LEU A 50 -0.01 -2.48 6.76
C LEU A 50 0.19 -1.16 6.05
N MET A 51 1.30 -1.00 5.32
CA MET A 51 1.57 0.22 4.54
C MET A 51 0.54 0.42 3.43
N HIS A 52 0.15 -0.64 2.71
CA HIS A 52 -0.85 -0.56 1.64
C HIS A 52 -2.23 -0.18 2.19
N ALA A 53 -2.64 -0.80 3.31
CA ALA A 53 -3.88 -0.47 3.99
C ALA A 53 -3.88 0.98 4.49
N PHE A 54 -2.78 1.41 5.12
CA PHE A 54 -2.61 2.80 5.58
C PHE A 54 -2.66 3.79 4.41
N TYR A 55 -1.97 3.50 3.30
CA TYR A 55 -1.96 4.34 2.12
C TYR A 55 -3.37 4.49 1.54
N ASN A 56 -4.11 3.39 1.42
CA ASN A 56 -5.49 3.44 0.92
C ASN A 56 -6.39 4.27 1.84
N TRP A 57 -6.31 4.03 3.16
CA TRP A 57 -7.07 4.80 4.14
C TRP A 57 -6.76 6.30 4.09
N ALA A 58 -5.47 6.66 4.05
CA ALA A 58 -5.03 8.05 4.01
C ALA A 58 -5.54 8.75 2.74
N ASN A 59 -5.47 8.08 1.58
CA ASN A 59 -5.96 8.65 0.34
C ASN A 59 -7.49 8.79 0.30
N LEU A 60 -8.23 7.83 0.85
CA LEU A 60 -9.68 7.96 1.01
C LEU A 60 -10.03 9.18 1.87
N LYS A 61 -9.33 9.34 3.01
CA LYS A 61 -9.55 10.47 3.92
C LYS A 61 -9.23 11.81 3.26
N LEU A 62 -8.11 11.90 2.53
CA LEU A 62 -7.75 13.09 1.78
C LEU A 62 -8.78 13.44 0.70
N ASN A 63 -9.33 12.42 0.03
CA ASN A 63 -10.36 12.63 -1.00
C ASN A 63 -11.68 13.15 -0.41
N GLU A 64 -12.11 12.62 0.74
CA GLU A 64 -13.27 13.14 1.49
C GLU A 64 -13.10 14.61 1.90
N MET A 65 -11.94 14.96 2.46
CA MET A 65 -11.65 16.34 2.86
C MET A 65 -11.58 17.27 1.65
N GLY A 66 -10.99 16.81 0.54
CA GLY A 66 -10.93 17.56 -0.71
C GLY A 66 -12.30 17.79 -1.35
N HIS A 67 -13.21 16.83 -1.25
CA HIS A 67 -14.60 17.01 -1.69
C HIS A 67 -15.33 18.05 -0.84
N ARG A 68 -15.24 17.93 0.48
CA ARG A 68 -15.89 18.86 1.41
C ARG A 68 -15.39 20.30 1.26
N ALA A 69 -14.10 20.48 0.98
CA ALA A 69 -13.53 21.81 0.74
C ALA A 69 -14.10 22.46 -0.53
N ARG A 70 -14.26 21.69 -1.61
CA ARG A 70 -14.85 22.19 -2.88
C ARG A 70 -16.34 22.49 -2.75
N GLU A 71 -17.09 21.67 -2.03
CA GLU A 71 -18.51 21.94 -1.78
C GLU A 71 -18.75 23.24 -1.01
N VAL A 72 -17.84 23.62 -0.11
CA VAL A 72 -17.88 24.91 0.59
C VAL A 72 -17.50 26.07 -0.34
N GLU A 73 -16.52 25.88 -1.23
CA GLU A 73 -16.12 26.89 -2.21
C GLU A 73 -17.20 27.14 -3.27
N ASP A 74 -17.92 26.10 -3.72
CA ASP A 74 -19.01 26.20 -4.68
C ASP A 74 -20.30 26.83 -4.08
N GLN A 75 -20.41 26.91 -2.74
CA GLN A 75 -21.54 27.53 -2.02
C GLN A 75 -21.30 29.00 -1.63
N LEU A 76 -20.10 29.53 -1.87
CA LEU A 76 -19.71 30.93 -1.66
C LEU A 76 -19.89 31.75 -2.95
#